data_AF-A0A7J9H1I7-F1
#
_entry.id   AF-A0A7J9H1I7-F1
#
_cell.length_a   1.000
_cell.length_b   1.000
_cell.length_c   1.000
_cell.angle_alpha   90.00
_cell.angle_beta   90.00
_cell.angle_gamma   90.00
#
_symmetry.space_group_name_H-M   'P 1'
#
loop_
_entity.id
_entity.type
_entity.pdbx_description
1 polymer ?
#
loop_
_entity_poly.entity_id
_entity_poly.type
_entity_poly.pdbx_seq_one_letter_code
_entity_poly.pdbx_strand_id
1 'polypeptide(L)'
;MLQPIWIVWEHRYCCSPVKNYQSNCRSGLPPLTGKGATVRSTYHFYNPKQNGWDLMAVSADCSIWDANKQYSWRNKYGWTAFCGLVGPFFLAACGRCLRVRSTRTGAQEIVRILDRCSNGGLDLDVGVFNRLNTDGVGHDQGHLTIRYDFVDCGNGFNPLLALVVDN
;
A
#
# COMPACT_ATOMS: atom_id res chain seq x y z
N MET A 1 52.89 -15.27 -2.88
CA MET A 1 52.20 -16.31 -3.68
C MET A 1 50.74 -15.90 -3.83
N LEU A 2 50.17 -16.17 -5.01
CA LEU A 2 48.97 -15.58 -5.60
C LEU A 2 47.66 -15.83 -4.81
N GLN A 3 46.65 -14.98 -5.09
CA GLN A 3 45.27 -15.07 -4.60
C GLN A 3 44.51 -16.31 -5.13
N PRO A 4 43.32 -16.59 -4.55
CA PRO A 4 42.14 -16.58 -5.43
C PRO A 4 40.92 -15.83 -4.87
N ILE A 5 40.23 -15.21 -5.82
CA ILE A 5 38.96 -14.46 -5.75
C ILE A 5 37.79 -15.44 -5.66
N TRP A 6 36.80 -15.18 -4.81
CA TRP A 6 35.38 -15.43 -5.12
C TRP A 6 34.50 -14.35 -4.46
N ILE A 7 33.74 -13.66 -5.32
CA ILE A 7 32.73 -12.66 -4.99
C ILE A 7 31.55 -13.35 -4.30
N VAL A 8 31.17 -12.90 -3.11
CA VAL A 8 29.81 -13.08 -2.58
C VAL A 8 29.28 -11.71 -2.18
N TRP A 9 28.14 -11.37 -2.76
CA TRP A 9 27.43 -10.10 -2.64
C TRP A 9 27.11 -9.75 -1.18
N GLU A 10 27.59 -8.59 -0.70
CA GLU A 10 27.28 -8.05 0.63
C GLU A 10 25.81 -7.63 0.73
N HIS A 11 24.98 -8.44 1.39
CA HIS A 11 23.84 -7.89 2.14
C HIS A 11 24.38 -7.33 3.45
N ARG A 12 24.50 -5.99 3.50
CA ARG A 12 24.92 -5.27 4.70
C ARG A 12 23.97 -5.56 5.85
N TYR A 13 24.53 -6.31 6.81
CA TYR A 13 24.23 -6.24 8.21
C TYR A 13 24.36 -4.80 8.72
N CYS A 14 23.30 -4.24 9.31
CA CYS A 14 23.43 -3.14 10.26
C CYS A 14 22.48 -3.37 11.43
N CYS A 15 23.01 -4.02 12.48
CA CYS A 15 22.88 -3.71 13.91
C CYS A 15 23.07 -4.99 14.75
N SER A 16 24.26 -5.18 15.32
CA SER A 16 24.52 -6.19 16.36
C SER A 16 24.94 -5.47 17.65
N PRO A 17 24.43 -5.83 18.84
CA PRO A 17 24.58 -5.05 20.07
C PRO A 17 25.93 -5.25 20.79
N VAL A 18 26.93 -5.85 20.14
CA VAL A 18 28.23 -6.13 20.76
C VAL A 18 29.34 -5.41 20.00
N LYS A 19 29.85 -4.37 20.67
CA LYS A 19 31.10 -3.60 20.49
C LYS A 19 30.85 -2.11 20.21
N ASN A 20 31.31 -1.30 21.17
CA ASN A 20 31.34 0.16 21.22
C ASN A 20 32.09 0.77 20.03
N TYR A 21 31.49 0.79 18.85
CA TYR A 21 31.96 1.58 17.72
C TYR A 21 30.93 2.67 17.42
N GLN A 22 31.11 3.84 18.04
CA GLN A 22 30.34 5.04 17.75
C GLN A 22 30.75 5.57 16.37
N SER A 23 30.13 5.05 15.32
CA SER A 23 30.05 5.76 14.05
C SER A 23 28.80 6.63 14.09
N ASN A 24 28.89 7.83 13.51
CA ASN A 24 27.84 8.84 13.40
C ASN A 24 26.63 8.33 12.59
N CYS A 25 25.89 7.35 13.13
CA CYS A 25 24.50 7.15 12.79
C CYS A 25 23.81 8.44 13.21
N ARG A 26 23.55 9.33 12.24
CA ARG A 26 22.57 10.40 12.44
C ARG A 26 21.34 9.71 13.00
N SER A 27 21.10 9.91 14.29
CA SER A 27 19.93 9.46 15.03
C SER A 27 18.75 10.27 14.51
N GLY A 28 18.33 9.86 13.33
CA GLY A 28 17.19 10.36 12.61
C GLY A 28 16.76 9.20 11.76
N LEU A 29 16.18 8.17 12.42
CA LEU A 29 15.08 7.47 11.78
C LEU A 29 14.18 8.61 11.27
N PRO A 30 14.02 8.82 9.94
CA PRO A 30 13.05 9.79 9.48
C PRO A 30 11.77 9.40 10.18
N PRO A 31 11.13 10.33 10.92
CA PRO A 31 10.06 9.95 11.80
C PRO A 31 9.05 9.16 10.97
N LEU A 32 8.50 8.07 11.53
CA LEU A 32 7.41 7.28 10.94
C LEU A 32 6.11 8.10 10.76
N THR A 33 6.22 9.43 10.78
CA THR A 33 5.20 10.44 10.50
C THR A 33 5.31 10.95 9.05
N GLY A 34 5.69 10.08 8.11
CA GLY A 34 5.49 10.34 6.68
C GLY A 34 3.99 10.41 6.38
N LYS A 35 3.40 11.60 6.57
CA LYS A 35 2.02 11.94 6.17
C LYS A 35 1.91 11.87 4.65
N GLY A 36 1.87 10.66 4.08
CA GLY A 36 1.55 10.38 2.70
C GLY A 36 2.31 11.20 1.63
N ALA A 37 1.83 11.18 0.38
CA ALA A 37 2.41 11.96 -0.71
C ALA A 37 1.39 12.35 -1.78
N THR A 38 1.76 13.30 -2.65
CA THR A 38 1.05 13.61 -3.89
C THR A 38 1.71 12.87 -5.03
N VAL A 39 0.94 12.05 -5.74
CA VAL A 39 1.44 11.17 -6.81
C VAL A 39 0.50 11.16 -8.00
N ARG A 40 1.03 10.67 -9.13
CA ARG A 40 0.20 10.21 -10.24
C ARG A 40 -0.53 8.94 -9.84
N SER A 41 -1.81 8.86 -10.16
CA SER A 41 -2.65 7.68 -10.01
C SER A 41 -3.30 7.33 -11.33
N THR A 42 -3.02 6.14 -11.85
CA THR A 42 -3.77 5.57 -12.97
C THR A 42 -4.97 4.79 -12.45
N TYR A 43 -5.62 4.03 -13.33
CA TYR A 43 -6.66 3.08 -12.96
C TYR A 43 -6.42 1.70 -13.56
N HIS A 44 -6.94 0.70 -12.86
CA HIS A 44 -6.97 -0.71 -13.25
C HIS A 44 -8.40 -1.25 -13.15
N PHE A 45 -8.71 -2.27 -13.95
CA PHE A 45 -10.05 -2.87 -14.01
C PHE A 45 -10.19 -4.06 -13.04
N TYR A 46 -9.96 -3.84 -11.75
CA TYR A 46 -10.16 -4.91 -10.76
C TYR A 46 -11.63 -5.34 -10.68
N ASN A 47 -12.57 -4.41 -10.91
CA ASN A 47 -14.02 -4.67 -10.88
C ASN A 47 -14.45 -5.49 -9.63
N PRO A 48 -14.20 -4.99 -8.41
CA PRO A 48 -14.26 -5.81 -7.19
C PRO A 48 -15.66 -6.40 -6.98
N LYS A 49 -16.71 -5.63 -7.25
CA LYS A 49 -18.09 -6.08 -7.08
C LYS A 49 -18.41 -7.26 -8.01
N GLN A 50 -17.96 -7.21 -9.26
CA GLN A 50 -18.16 -8.27 -10.25
C GLN A 50 -17.36 -9.53 -9.89
N ASN A 51 -16.17 -9.34 -9.33
CA ASN A 51 -15.30 -10.42 -8.87
C ASN A 51 -15.59 -10.88 -7.43
N GLY A 52 -16.76 -10.57 -6.86
CA GLY A 52 -17.14 -11.02 -5.51
C GLY A 52 -16.20 -10.54 -4.39
N TRP A 53 -15.51 -9.43 -4.64
CA TRP A 53 -14.44 -8.88 -3.81
C TRP A 53 -13.32 -9.90 -3.52
N ASP A 54 -13.12 -10.88 -4.41
CA ASP A 54 -12.12 -11.93 -4.26
C ASP A 54 -10.76 -11.46 -4.80
N LEU A 55 -9.75 -11.44 -3.92
CA LEU A 55 -8.39 -11.04 -4.27
C LEU A 55 -7.72 -12.05 -5.21
N MET A 56 -8.08 -13.34 -5.11
CA MET A 56 -7.56 -14.38 -5.99
C MET A 56 -8.09 -14.23 -7.41
N ALA A 57 -9.37 -13.87 -7.55
CA ALA A 57 -10.03 -13.70 -8.85
C ALA A 57 -9.38 -12.59 -9.70
N VAL A 58 -8.76 -11.60 -9.06
CA VAL A 58 -8.06 -10.50 -9.73
C VAL A 58 -6.54 -10.67 -9.72
N SER A 59 -6.02 -11.81 -9.24
CA SER A 59 -4.58 -12.08 -9.11
C SER A 59 -3.82 -11.00 -8.34
N ALA A 60 -4.43 -10.45 -7.29
CA ALA A 60 -3.83 -9.43 -6.43
C ALA A 60 -2.54 -9.93 -5.76
N ASP A 61 -1.47 -9.12 -5.74
CA ASP A 61 -0.21 -9.51 -5.07
C ASP A 61 -0.41 -9.80 -3.56
N CYS A 62 -1.35 -9.13 -2.89
CA CYS A 62 -1.63 -9.36 -1.46
C CYS A 62 -2.51 -10.60 -1.20
N SER A 63 -2.98 -11.30 -2.23
CA SER A 63 -3.88 -12.45 -2.11
C SER A 63 -3.32 -13.56 -1.19
N ILE A 64 -2.00 -13.77 -1.21
CA ILE A 64 -1.29 -14.75 -0.37
C ILE A 64 -1.60 -14.58 1.13
N TRP A 65 -1.83 -13.35 1.59
CA TRP A 65 -2.07 -13.05 3.01
C TRP A 65 -3.52 -12.63 3.31
N ASP A 66 -4.17 -11.98 2.34
CA ASP A 66 -5.41 -11.27 2.59
C ASP A 66 -6.66 -11.89 1.91
N ALA A 67 -6.49 -12.90 1.03
CA ALA A 67 -7.62 -13.50 0.30
C ALA A 67 -8.66 -14.15 1.23
N ASN A 68 -8.21 -14.79 2.31
CA ASN A 68 -9.08 -15.50 3.25
C ASN A 68 -9.75 -14.58 4.30
N LYS A 69 -9.55 -13.26 4.21
CA LYS A 69 -10.25 -12.34 5.10
C LYS A 69 -11.75 -12.32 4.80
N GLN A 70 -12.53 -12.05 5.84
CA GLN A 70 -13.98 -11.99 5.76
C GLN A 70 -14.44 -11.05 4.64
N TYR A 71 -15.57 -11.37 4.00
CA TYR A 71 -16.13 -10.56 2.92
C TYR A 71 -16.35 -9.09 3.34
N SER A 72 -16.81 -8.86 4.58
CA SER A 72 -16.98 -7.53 5.18
C SER A 72 -15.68 -6.72 5.26
N TRP A 73 -14.53 -7.38 5.37
CA TRP A 73 -13.23 -6.73 5.35
C TRP A 73 -12.81 -6.38 3.91
N ARG A 74 -13.01 -7.33 3.00
CA ARG A 74 -12.63 -7.23 1.58
C ARG A 74 -13.44 -6.16 0.85
N ASN A 75 -14.72 -6.02 1.19
CA ASN A 75 -15.66 -5.10 0.54
C ASN A 75 -15.84 -3.73 1.21
N LYS A 76 -15.15 -3.49 2.32
CA LYS A 76 -15.36 -2.27 3.12
C LYS A 76 -14.97 -0.98 2.38
N TYR A 77 -13.92 -1.06 1.55
CA TYR A 77 -13.31 0.08 0.87
C TYR A 77 -13.01 -0.28 -0.58
N GLY A 78 -12.93 0.74 -1.43
CA GLY A 78 -12.43 0.60 -2.78
C GLY A 78 -10.99 0.05 -2.82
N TRP A 79 -10.59 -0.46 -3.98
CA TRP A 79 -9.36 -1.20 -4.16
C TRP A 79 -8.29 -0.37 -4.86
N THR A 80 -7.02 -0.59 -4.53
CA THR A 80 -5.88 0.06 -5.21
C THR A 80 -4.62 -0.81 -5.18
N ALA A 81 -3.78 -0.64 -6.20
CA ALA A 81 -2.36 -0.95 -6.12
C ALA A 81 -1.57 0.19 -5.47
N PHE A 82 -0.44 -0.13 -4.87
CA PHE A 82 0.48 0.83 -4.26
C PHE A 82 1.93 0.57 -4.65
N CYS A 83 2.63 1.62 -5.08
CA CYS A 83 4.05 1.63 -5.38
C CYS A 83 4.65 3.03 -5.19
N GLY A 84 4.04 3.82 -4.30
CA GLY A 84 4.49 5.17 -3.96
C GLY A 84 5.80 5.14 -3.17
N LEU A 85 6.63 6.17 -3.36
CA LEU A 85 7.94 6.27 -2.71
C LEU A 85 7.86 6.64 -1.22
N VAL A 86 6.72 7.16 -0.75
CA VAL A 86 6.51 7.57 0.64
C VAL A 86 5.54 6.62 1.33
N GLY A 87 6.07 5.75 2.18
CA GLY A 87 5.29 4.73 2.86
C GLY A 87 6.13 3.51 3.22
N PRO A 88 5.50 2.44 3.74
CA PRO A 88 6.17 1.16 3.88
C PRO A 88 6.57 0.60 2.52
N PHE A 89 7.55 -0.30 2.51
CA PHE A 89 7.76 -1.21 1.38
C PHE A 89 6.47 -2.01 1.11
N PHE A 90 6.24 -2.39 -0.15
CA PHE A 90 4.98 -2.98 -0.61
C PHE A 90 4.49 -4.17 0.25
N LEU A 91 5.39 -5.09 0.66
CA LEU A 91 5.02 -6.24 1.50
C LEU A 91 4.34 -5.83 2.81
N ALA A 92 4.74 -4.69 3.39
CA ALA A 92 4.14 -4.13 4.60
C ALA A 92 3.00 -3.12 4.31
N ALA A 93 2.62 -2.96 3.04
CA ALA A 93 1.51 -2.13 2.61
C ALA A 93 0.20 -2.94 2.45
N CYS A 94 0.28 -4.25 2.22
CA CYS A 94 -0.88 -5.13 2.05
C CYS A 94 -1.92 -4.96 3.16
N GLY A 95 -3.18 -4.79 2.75
CA GLY A 95 -4.31 -4.65 3.65
C GLY A 95 -4.44 -3.31 4.35
N ARG A 96 -3.46 -2.40 4.23
CA ARG A 96 -3.53 -1.04 4.81
C ARG A 96 -4.45 -0.13 4.01
N CYS A 97 -4.90 0.94 4.65
CA CYS A 97 -5.82 1.89 4.05
C CYS A 97 -5.18 3.25 3.77
N LEU A 98 -5.60 3.85 2.67
CA LEU A 98 -5.21 5.18 2.24
C LEU A 98 -6.46 6.06 2.17
N ARG A 99 -6.41 7.27 2.74
CA ARG A 99 -7.30 8.35 2.34
C ARG A 99 -6.73 8.99 1.09
N VAL A 100 -7.41 8.81 -0.04
CA VAL A 100 -7.02 9.38 -1.33
C VAL A 100 -7.86 10.61 -1.63
N ARG A 101 -7.23 11.67 -2.10
CA ARG A 101 -7.88 12.94 -2.45
C ARG A 101 -7.39 13.45 -3.80
N SER A 102 -8.30 13.72 -4.71
CA SER A 102 -8.04 14.47 -5.93
C SER A 102 -7.55 15.86 -5.57
N THR A 103 -6.32 16.19 -5.97
CA THR A 103 -5.75 17.52 -5.73
C THR A 103 -6.47 18.60 -6.54
N ARG A 104 -7.15 18.21 -7.62
CA ARG A 104 -7.85 19.11 -8.54
C ARG A 104 -9.27 19.43 -8.10
N THR A 105 -10.03 18.40 -7.74
CA THR A 105 -11.47 18.54 -7.41
C THR A 105 -11.76 18.47 -5.92
N GLY A 106 -10.81 18.01 -5.10
CA GLY A 106 -11.01 17.80 -3.67
C GLY A 106 -11.82 16.55 -3.32
N ALA A 107 -12.37 15.85 -4.31
CA ALA A 107 -13.05 14.56 -4.11
C ALA A 107 -12.11 13.58 -3.39
N GLN A 108 -12.64 12.85 -2.41
CA GLN A 108 -11.84 11.94 -1.59
C GLN A 108 -12.63 10.71 -1.14
N GLU A 109 -11.91 9.62 -0.92
CA GLU A 109 -12.44 8.40 -0.30
C GLU A 109 -11.32 7.61 0.40
N ILE A 110 -11.69 6.54 1.10
CA ILE A 110 -10.73 5.59 1.67
C ILE A 110 -10.67 4.36 0.77
N VAL A 111 -9.45 3.93 0.45
CA VAL A 111 -9.16 2.73 -0.34
C VAL A 111 -8.25 1.79 0.42
N ARG A 112 -8.26 0.51 0.05
CA ARG A 112 -7.41 -0.54 0.60
C ARG A 112 -6.38 -0.99 -0.43
N ILE A 113 -5.13 -1.10 0.01
CA ILE A 113 -4.01 -1.61 -0.77
C ILE A 113 -4.11 -3.14 -0.83
N LEU A 114 -4.17 -3.68 -2.03
CA LEU A 114 -4.18 -5.13 -2.27
C LEU A 114 -3.21 -5.59 -3.35
N ASP A 115 -2.65 -4.66 -4.11
CA ASP A 115 -1.79 -4.99 -5.23
C ASP A 115 -0.57 -4.08 -5.33
N ARG A 116 0.41 -4.50 -6.11
CA ARG A 116 1.61 -3.72 -6.39
C ARG A 116 1.55 -3.14 -7.78
N CYS A 117 1.98 -1.89 -7.91
CA CYS A 117 2.22 -1.27 -9.21
C CYS A 117 3.72 -1.01 -9.44
N SER A 118 4.08 -0.46 -10.60
CA SER A 118 5.45 -0.06 -10.95
C SER A 118 5.56 1.36 -11.50
N ASN A 119 4.47 2.14 -11.47
CA ASN A 119 4.38 3.49 -12.02
C ASN A 119 4.76 4.60 -11.01
N GLY A 120 5.24 4.23 -9.82
CA GLY A 120 5.70 5.17 -8.79
C GLY A 120 4.60 5.88 -7.99
N GLY A 121 3.35 5.38 -8.04
CA GLY A 121 2.22 6.01 -7.37
C GLY A 121 1.14 5.02 -6.94
N LEU A 122 -0.05 5.19 -7.50
CA LEU A 122 -1.23 4.36 -7.24
C LEU A 122 -1.82 3.84 -8.55
N ASP A 123 -2.51 2.72 -8.46
CA ASP A 123 -3.38 2.24 -9.52
C ASP A 123 -4.75 1.89 -8.93
N LEU A 124 -5.69 2.82 -9.00
CA LEU A 124 -7.00 2.69 -8.35
C LEU A 124 -7.88 1.73 -9.17
N ASP A 125 -8.79 1.01 -8.52
CA ASP A 125 -9.89 0.41 -9.27
C ASP A 125 -10.63 1.48 -10.08
N VAL A 126 -11.05 1.16 -11.31
CA VAL A 126 -11.74 2.11 -12.19
C VAL A 126 -12.99 2.72 -11.53
N GLY A 127 -13.70 1.97 -10.68
CA GLY A 127 -14.86 2.47 -9.96
C GLY A 127 -14.49 3.57 -8.95
N VAL A 128 -13.35 3.44 -8.27
CA VAL A 128 -12.76 4.45 -7.36
C VAL A 128 -12.29 5.65 -8.17
N PHE A 129 -11.52 5.42 -9.23
CA PHE A 129 -11.03 6.47 -10.11
C PHE A 129 -12.16 7.36 -10.64
N ASN A 130 -13.26 6.75 -11.10
CA ASN A 130 -14.43 7.46 -11.60
C ASN A 130 -15.10 8.34 -10.54
N ARG A 131 -15.17 7.89 -9.28
CA ARG A 131 -15.75 8.69 -8.18
C ARG A 131 -14.86 9.88 -7.80
N LEU A 132 -13.54 9.77 -7.98
CA LEU A 132 -12.60 10.86 -7.74
C LEU A 132 -12.47 11.83 -8.93
N ASN A 133 -12.71 11.35 -10.15
CA ASN A 133 -12.65 12.12 -11.39
C ASN A 133 -13.98 12.84 -11.69
N THR A 134 -14.42 13.71 -10.78
CA THR A 134 -15.78 14.30 -10.80
C THR A 134 -16.07 15.27 -11.95
N ASP A 135 -15.06 15.66 -12.72
CA ASP A 135 -15.17 16.61 -13.84
C ASP A 135 -14.48 16.07 -15.11
N GLY A 136 -14.25 14.75 -15.19
CA GLY A 136 -13.91 14.05 -16.43
C GLY A 136 -12.43 14.08 -16.85
N VAL A 137 -11.69 15.16 -16.58
CA VAL A 137 -10.33 15.39 -17.13
C VAL A 137 -9.32 14.27 -16.83
N GLY A 138 -9.49 13.53 -15.72
CA GLY A 138 -8.63 12.41 -15.39
C GLY A 138 -8.65 11.29 -16.46
N HIS A 139 -9.78 11.09 -17.14
CA HIS A 139 -9.88 10.15 -18.26
C HIS A 139 -9.16 10.69 -19.49
N ASP A 140 -9.36 11.97 -19.82
CA ASP A 140 -8.68 12.63 -20.94
C ASP A 140 -7.15 12.57 -20.80
N GLN A 141 -6.66 12.64 -19.55
CA GLN A 141 -5.24 12.57 -19.22
C GLN A 141 -4.73 11.14 -18.93
N GLY A 142 -5.63 10.16 -18.83
CA GLY A 142 -5.32 8.79 -18.40
C GLY A 142 -4.79 8.66 -16.97
N HIS A 143 -4.96 9.68 -16.11
CA HIS A 143 -4.56 9.65 -14.70
C HIS A 143 -5.18 10.79 -13.88
N LEU A 144 -5.14 10.65 -12.55
CA LEU A 144 -5.38 11.72 -11.58
C LEU A 144 -4.09 12.09 -10.85
N THR A 145 -4.02 13.32 -10.36
CA THR A 145 -3.03 13.73 -9.35
C THR A 145 -3.67 13.60 -7.97
N ILE A 146 -3.25 12.59 -7.22
CA ILE A 146 -3.84 12.17 -5.94
C ILE A 146 -2.89 12.48 -4.79
N ARG A 147 -3.40 13.11 -3.74
CA ARG A 147 -2.77 13.09 -2.41
C ARG A 147 -3.29 11.86 -1.66
N TYR A 148 -2.42 10.96 -1.22
CA TYR A 148 -2.82 9.83 -0.36
C TYR A 148 -2.24 9.96 1.03
N ASP A 149 -2.99 9.67 2.09
CA ASP A 149 -2.50 9.57 3.46
C ASP A 149 -2.77 8.17 4.01
N PHE A 150 -1.79 7.53 4.66
CA PHE A 150 -2.05 6.31 5.41
C PHE A 150 -2.99 6.61 6.58
N VAL A 151 -4.06 5.84 6.69
CA VAL A 151 -5.08 5.99 7.72
C VAL A 151 -5.42 4.64 8.34
N ASP A 152 -5.98 4.67 9.54
CA ASP A 152 -6.61 3.48 10.10
C ASP A 152 -7.80 3.07 9.21
N CYS A 153 -7.91 1.77 8.93
CA CYS A 153 -9.03 1.16 8.24
C CYS A 153 -10.31 1.11 9.08
N GLY A 154 -10.27 1.53 10.34
CA GLY A 154 -11.44 1.53 11.24
C GLY A 154 -12.00 0.12 11.47
N ASN A 155 -11.16 -0.91 11.32
CA ASN A 155 -11.50 -2.25 11.75
C ASN A 155 -11.09 -2.29 13.21
N GLY A 156 -12.04 -2.09 14.13
CA GLY A 156 -11.76 -2.19 15.55
C GLY A 156 -11.02 -3.50 15.83
N PHE A 157 -9.71 -3.42 16.06
CA PHE A 157 -9.00 -4.43 16.81
C PHE A 157 -9.65 -4.41 18.19
N ASN A 158 -10.68 -5.24 18.36
CA ASN A 158 -11.14 -5.61 19.68
C ASN A 158 -10.44 -6.93 20.02
N PRO A 159 -9.37 -6.91 20.83
CA PRO A 159 -8.69 -8.14 21.26
C PRO A 159 -9.62 -9.09 22.03
N LEU A 160 -10.82 -8.67 22.43
CA LEU A 160 -11.82 -9.53 23.09
C LEU A 160 -12.68 -10.36 22.12
N LEU A 161 -12.77 -10.00 20.83
CA LEU A 161 -13.55 -10.78 19.84
C LEU A 161 -12.72 -11.86 19.13
N ALA A 162 -11.38 -11.79 19.22
CA ALA A 162 -10.49 -12.86 18.74
C ALA A 162 -10.57 -14.14 19.60
N LEU A 163 -11.10 -14.06 20.83
CA LEU A 163 -11.24 -15.18 21.76
C LEU A 163 -12.54 -15.99 21.57
N VAL A 164 -13.44 -15.58 20.67
CA VAL A 164 -14.76 -16.22 20.51
C VAL A 164 -14.83 -17.12 19.26
N VAL A 165 -13.79 -17.14 18.43
CA VAL A 165 -13.74 -17.96 17.20
C VAL A 165 -12.84 -19.20 17.35
N ASP A 166 -12.21 -19.39 18.51
CA ASP A 166 -11.55 -20.65 18.88
C ASP A 166 -12.41 -21.37 19.93
N ASN A 167 -13.50 -22.01 19.49
CA ASN A 167 -14.21 -23.08 20.20
C ASN A 167 -14.59 -24.17 19.20
#